data_AF-A0A660SDN3-F1
#
_entry.id   AF-A0A660SDN3-F1
#
_cell.length_a   1.000
_cell.length_b   1.000
_cell.length_c   1.000
_cell.angle_alpha   90.00
_cell.angle_beta   90.00
_cell.angle_gamma   90.00
#
_symmetry.space_group_name_H-M   'P 1'
#
loop_
_entity.id
_entity.type
_entity.pdbx_description
1 polymer ?
#
loop_
_entity_poly.entity_id
_entity_poly.type
_entity_poly.pdbx_seq_one_letter_code
_entity_poly.pdbx_strand_id
1 'polypeptide(L)' 'DRKNKNIIKGKIYSLIGREVKRFETNGDFYIWNGCDNEGKVVPQGSYMIVIDGEREFTKKFFKMK' A
#
# COMPACT_ATOMS: atom_id res chain seq x y z
N ASP A 1 21.35 1.43 20.10
CA ASP A 1 20.80 0.32 19.28
C ASP A 1 20.06 0.80 18.06
N ARG A 2 20.24 0.07 16.95
CA ARG A 2 19.68 0.39 15.63
C ARG A 2 18.16 0.30 15.68
N LYS A 3 17.49 1.44 15.78
CA LYS A 3 16.03 1.58 15.66
C LYS A 3 15.57 0.83 14.40
N ASN A 4 14.76 -0.22 14.57
CA ASN A 4 14.01 -0.83 13.49
C ASN A 4 13.20 0.27 12.80
N LYS A 5 13.63 0.71 11.61
CA LYS A 5 12.84 1.61 10.78
C LYS A 5 11.60 0.83 10.36
N ASN A 6 10.43 1.29 10.79
CA ASN A 6 9.16 0.72 10.38
C ASN A 6 8.97 1.02 8.88
N ILE A 7 9.41 0.10 8.01
CA ILE A 7 9.23 0.21 6.57
C ILE A 7 7.81 -0.28 6.27
N ILE A 8 6.96 0.64 5.84
CA ILE A 8 5.62 0.33 5.38
C ILE A 8 5.71 -0.06 3.91
N LYS A 9 5.19 -1.23 3.58
CA LYS A 9 5.10 -1.73 2.21
C LYS A 9 3.64 -1.74 1.77
N GLY A 10 3.42 -1.53 0.49
CA GLY A 10 2.08 -1.60 -0.06
C GLY A 10 2.05 -1.76 -1.58
N LYS A 11 0.83 -2.00 -2.05
CA LYS A 11 0.52 -2.24 -3.45
C LYS A 11 -0.70 -1.43 -3.86
N ILE A 12 -0.69 -0.94 -5.08
CA ILE A 12 -1.82 -0.28 -5.73
C ILE A 12 -2.34 -1.22 -6.81
N TYR A 13 -3.65 -1.41 -6.86
CA TYR A 13 -4.35 -2.25 -7.81
C TYR A 13 -5.40 -1.45 -8.58
N SER A 14 -5.59 -1.79 -9.85
CA SER A 14 -6.78 -1.37 -10.61
C SER A 14 -8.04 -2.05 -10.07
N LEU A 15 -9.23 -1.52 -10.39
CA LEU A 15 -10.51 -2.13 -9.98
C LEU A 15 -10.76 -3.53 -10.56
N ILE A 16 -10.04 -3.92 -11.62
CA ILE A 16 -10.09 -5.28 -12.18
C ILE A 16 -9.07 -6.23 -11.54
N GLY A 17 -8.39 -5.80 -10.46
CA GLY A 17 -7.45 -6.63 -9.71
C GLY A 17 -6.03 -6.71 -10.26
N ARG A 18 -5.70 -6.00 -11.35
CA ARG A 18 -4.31 -5.91 -11.86
C ARG A 18 -3.45 -5.06 -10.93
N GLU A 19 -2.27 -5.56 -10.53
CA GLU A 19 -1.24 -4.80 -9.80
C GLU A 19 -0.70 -3.66 -10.69
N VAL A 20 -0.69 -2.44 -10.14
CA VAL A 20 -0.26 -1.21 -10.81
C VAL A 20 1.08 -0.75 -10.27
N LYS A 21 1.23 -0.65 -8.95
CA LYS A 21 2.42 -0.11 -8.29
C LYS A 21 2.75 -0.87 -7.03
N ARG A 22 4.03 -1.07 -6.76
CA ARG A 22 4.54 -1.41 -5.43
C ARG A 22 5.28 -0.23 -4.85
N PHE A 23 5.14 -0.01 -3.56
CA PHE A 23 5.82 1.07 -2.86
C PHE A 23 6.32 0.63 -1.49
N GLU A 24 7.40 1.28 -1.06
CA GLU A 24 7.93 1.18 0.29
C GLU A 24 8.19 2.60 0.79
N THR A 25 7.78 2.91 2.03
CA THR A 25 8.05 4.20 2.68
C THR A 25 8.46 3.97 4.13
N ASN A 26 9.31 4.86 4.64
CA ASN A 26 9.67 4.94 6.05
C ASN A 26 9.14 6.22 6.71
N GLY A 27 8.31 6.99 5.99
CA GLY A 27 7.68 8.22 6.46
C GLY A 27 6.18 8.08 6.63
N ASP A 28 5.56 9.11 7.19
CA ASP A 28 4.11 9.14 7.48
C ASP A 28 3.25 9.18 6.21
N PHE A 29 3.85 9.55 5.07
CA PHE A 29 3.16 9.72 3.80
C PHE A 29 3.87 9.01 2.65
N TYR A 30 3.07 8.55 1.70
CA TYR A 30 3.51 8.11 0.37
C TYR A 30 2.63 8.77 -0.67
N ILE A 31 3.23 9.50 -1.61
CA ILE A 31 2.52 10.17 -2.71
C ILE A 31 2.77 9.37 -3.98
N TRP A 32 1.70 8.81 -4.55
CA TRP A 32 1.75 8.14 -5.83
C TRP A 32 1.60 9.16 -6.97
N ASN A 33 2.51 9.11 -7.94
CA ASN A 33 2.55 10.04 -9.09
C ASN A 33 1.62 9.64 -10.26
N GLY A 34 0.79 8.59 -10.10
CA GLY A 34 -0.06 8.09 -11.19
C GLY A 34 0.67 7.26 -12.25
N CYS A 35 1.87 6.75 -11.96
CA CYS A 35 2.60 5.84 -12.84
C CYS A 35 2.66 4.41 -12.28
N ASP A 36 2.70 3.41 -13.17
CA ASP A 36 2.93 2.02 -12.80
C ASP A 36 4.40 1.75 -12.37
N ASN A 37 4.76 0.47 -12.21
CA ASN A 37 6.12 0.06 -11.87
C ASN A 37 7.15 0.36 -12.96
N GLU A 38 6.73 0.55 -14.21
CA GLU A 38 7.60 0.84 -15.37
C GLU A 38 7.72 2.35 -15.64
N GLY A 39 7.03 3.18 -14.84
CA GLY A 39 7.01 4.63 -15.00
C GLY A 39 5.97 5.12 -16.01
N LYS A 40 5.13 4.23 -16.54
CA LYS A 40 4.07 4.60 -17.48
C LYS A 40 2.86 5.16 -16.73
N VAL A 41 2.34 6.28 -17.22
CA VAL A 41 1.11 6.90 -16.70
C VAL A 41 -0.06 5.93 -16.85
N VAL A 42 -0.80 5.71 -15.77
CA VAL A 42 -2.01 4.88 -15.80
C VAL A 42 -3.26 5.71 -16.08
N PRO A 43 -4.35 5.11 -16.59
CA PRO A 43 -5.59 5.83 -16.86
C PRO A 43 -6.15 6.54 -15.62
N GLN A 44 -6.83 7.67 -15.84
CA GLN A 44 -7.59 8.31 -14.78
C GLN A 44 -8.69 7.36 -14.27
N GLY A 45 -8.83 7.25 -12.95
CA GLY A 45 -9.86 6.42 -12.34
C GLY A 45 -9.57 6.09 -10.89
N SER A 46 -10.38 5.19 -10.34
CA SER A 46 -10.25 4.71 -8.97
C SER A 46 -9.29 3.52 -8.89
N TYR A 47 -8.54 3.45 -7.80
CA TYR A 47 -7.55 2.39 -7.53
C TYR A 47 -7.68 1.93 -6.08
N MET A 48 -7.35 0.67 -5.83
CA MET A 48 -7.34 0.08 -4.50
C MET A 48 -5.92 0.07 -3.95
N ILE A 49 -5.73 0.46 -2.69
CA ILE A 49 -4.45 0.40 -2.00
C ILE A 49 -4.51 -0.71 -0.96
N VAL A 50 -3.51 -1.58 -0.96
CA VAL A 50 -3.26 -2.59 0.06
C VAL A 50 -1.97 -2.23 0.78
N ILE A 51 -2.03 -2.11 2.09
CA ILE A 51 -0.85 -1.89 2.94
C ILE A 51 -0.57 -3.20 3.68
N ASP A 52 0.67 -3.67 3.57
CA ASP A 52 1.12 -4.87 4.27
C ASP A 52 1.32 -4.52 5.75
N GLY A 53 0.36 -4.90 6.59
CA GLY A 53 0.45 -4.74 8.05
C GLY A 53 0.70 -6.07 8.75
N GLU A 54 1.57 -6.10 9.75
CA GLU A 54 1.63 -7.22 10.69
C GLU A 54 0.35 -7.24 11.57
N ARG A 55 -0.21 -8.44 11.75
CA ARG A 55 -1.57 -8.75 12.25
C ARG A 55 -1.92 -8.31 13.68
N GLU A 56 -1.11 -7.54 14.39
CA GLU A 56 -1.49 -7.07 15.74
C GLU A 56 -2.63 -6.03 15.70
N PHE A 57 -2.81 -5.30 14.59
CA PHE A 57 -3.90 -4.33 14.44
C PHE A 57 -5.27 -4.95 14.10
N THR A 58 -5.29 -6.07 13.37
CA THR A 58 -6.54 -6.65 12.84
C THR A 58 -7.36 -7.40 13.90
N LYS A 59 -6.72 -7.92 14.96
CA LYS A 59 -7.42 -8.64 16.04
C LYS A 59 -8.32 -7.75 16.90
N LYS A 60 -8.07 -6.44 16.97
CA LYS A 60 -8.80 -5.55 17.89
C LYS A 60 -10.17 -5.09 17.37
N PHE A 61 -10.41 -5.16 16.05
CA PHE A 61 -11.65 -4.64 15.43
C PHE A 61 -12.65 -5.70 14.96
N PHE A 62 -12.25 -6.97 14.87
CA PHE A 62 -13.16 -8.06 14.49
C PHE A 62 -13.37 -9.05 15.64
N LYS A 63 -14.21 -8.66 16.60
CA LYS A 63 -15.02 -9.61 17.37
C LYS A 63 -16.41 -9.64 16.72
N MET A 64 -16.61 -10.51 15.74
CA MET A 64 -17.98 -10.94 15.41
C MET A 64 -18.41 -11.97 16.45
N LYS A 65 -19.56 -11.75 17.06
CA LYS A 65 -20.29 -12.80 17.78
C LYS A 65 -20.98 -13.72 16.80
#